data_AF-A0A6B3MEG6-F1
#
_entry.id   AF-A0A6B3MEG6-F1
#
_cell.length_a   1.000
_cell.length_b   1.000
_cell.length_c   1.000
_cell.angle_alpha   90.00
_cell.angle_beta   90.00
_cell.angle_gamma   90.00
#
_symmetry.space_group_name_H-M   'P 1'
#
loop_
_entity.id
_entity.type
_entity.pdbx_description
1 polymer ?
#
loop_
_entity_poly.entity_id
_entity_poly.type
_entity_poly.pdbx_seq_one_letter_code
_entity_poly.pdbx_strand_id
1 'polypeptide(L)'
;MGYVTQDEELKFVEHLLVKNADSVKDSDGEEHPHGVWIHYLKAHKIYTTQIDSDYLNKLVKAKVKRIYLKVFDGKYNGQLNPTFWHWQCSLEIIQSFKSKGIQVYGWGYHYGSADVDEQVAKVKKALDCGLDGYVVDVEEEVKQTNTHFHVDKLLSALRSLLKKGTLGYTSFGNPRNHPNVPWQVLDKYCDLAFPQIYFEKWRRKSTPEEVKDCLDAHKHLGLTKPILPIWGSEDDTVTKYGYTPASASELQDYLDNYPGSSLWRIPHQKELGEAWNLIYSGFELPTLTEILRLDSQGKDVKALQKVLNARGFNAGTVDGDFGKKTQAAVKAFQTEANLYVDGEVGSQTWKALGGKFDQAAPQPVGDGQRIIDAVEKVNPDQDYYLPRDIDEKLGKETFCNWFVADVLDQLEVPLRRYGRSAGSYDTPHPIYGNNPPNKPFSAEHLYDYFMEDSGDKWQEVKAPEAVTRTKKGQVVLASVKGKPGGSGHIAIVLPKGSADDIRIAQAGKINGKDIALKKGFGSFTNVVKFFTYIG
;
A
#
# COMPACT_ATOMS: atom_id res chain seq x y z
N MET A 1 -8.08 -7.51 30.20
CA MET A 1 -7.99 -7.00 28.82
C MET A 1 -6.71 -6.18 28.71
N GLY A 2 -5.79 -6.55 27.82
CA GLY A 2 -4.57 -5.77 27.58
C GLY A 2 -4.89 -4.59 26.69
N TYR A 3 -4.65 -3.37 27.13
CA TYR A 3 -4.95 -2.16 26.36
C TYR A 3 -4.03 -2.04 25.14
N VAL A 4 -4.59 -1.69 23.98
CA VAL A 4 -3.82 -1.28 22.79
C VAL A 4 -3.10 0.00 23.13
N THR A 5 -1.84 0.10 22.71
CA THR A 5 -1.12 1.36 22.82
C THR A 5 -1.58 2.30 21.72
N GLN A 6 -1.69 3.59 22.01
CA GLN A 6 -1.99 4.61 21.02
C GLN A 6 -1.06 4.55 19.80
N ASP A 7 0.18 4.09 19.97
CA ASP A 7 1.14 3.90 18.88
C ASP A 7 0.76 2.80 17.89
N GLU A 8 0.20 1.69 18.39
CA GLU A 8 -0.33 0.62 17.53
C GLU A 8 -1.58 1.10 16.81
N GLU A 9 -2.42 1.90 17.48
CA GLU A 9 -3.60 2.53 16.88
C GLU A 9 -3.19 3.43 15.68
N LEU A 10 -2.14 4.23 15.87
CA LEU A 10 -1.73 5.19 14.85
C LEU A 10 -1.04 4.58 13.65
N LYS A 11 -0.23 3.52 13.82
CA LYS A 11 0.47 2.87 12.69
C LYS A 11 -0.50 2.33 11.64
N PHE A 12 -1.65 1.82 12.08
CA PHE A 12 -2.67 1.31 11.18
C PHE A 12 -3.47 2.44 10.53
N VAL A 13 -3.87 3.45 11.31
CA VAL A 13 -4.53 4.65 10.79
C VAL A 13 -3.67 5.34 9.73
N GLU A 14 -2.35 5.43 9.93
CA GLU A 14 -1.38 5.93 8.95
C GLU A 14 -1.36 5.11 7.66
N HIS A 15 -1.65 3.80 7.70
CA HIS A 15 -1.67 2.98 6.49
C HIS A 15 -2.95 3.20 5.67
N LEU A 16 -4.09 3.37 6.36
CA LEU A 16 -5.39 3.45 5.71
C LEU A 16 -5.78 4.86 5.28
N LEU A 17 -5.87 5.80 6.22
CA LEU A 17 -6.41 7.14 5.95
C LEU A 17 -5.46 8.04 5.13
N VAL A 18 -4.18 7.66 4.98
CA VAL A 18 -3.22 8.38 4.13
C VAL A 18 -3.56 8.30 2.64
N LYS A 19 -4.15 7.17 2.22
CA LYS A 19 -4.46 6.90 0.81
C LYS A 19 -5.65 7.71 0.32
N ASN A 20 -6.61 8.04 1.19
CA ASN A 20 -7.80 8.77 0.79
C ASN A 20 -8.48 9.50 1.96
N ALA A 21 -8.71 10.81 1.80
CA ALA A 21 -9.28 11.70 2.83
C ALA A 21 -10.53 12.43 2.32
N ASP A 22 -11.24 11.82 1.38
CA ASP A 22 -12.44 12.37 0.76
C ASP A 22 -13.56 12.60 1.78
N SER A 23 -14.50 13.49 1.43
CA SER A 23 -15.60 13.90 2.28
C SER A 23 -16.97 13.75 1.61
N VAL A 24 -18.02 13.58 2.41
CA VAL A 24 -19.43 13.67 1.98
C VAL A 24 -20.03 14.97 2.49
N LYS A 25 -20.94 15.57 1.72
CA LYS A 25 -21.74 16.71 2.17
C LYS A 25 -23.07 16.27 2.76
N ASP A 26 -23.48 16.85 3.88
CA ASP A 26 -24.83 16.66 4.41
C ASP A 26 -25.85 17.57 3.69
N SER A 27 -27.10 17.57 4.16
CA SER A 27 -28.19 18.37 3.57
C SER A 27 -27.96 19.89 3.64
N ASP A 28 -27.11 20.32 4.57
CA ASP A 28 -26.76 21.71 4.79
C ASP A 28 -25.44 22.10 4.09
N GLY A 29 -24.80 21.15 3.40
CA GLY A 29 -23.59 21.35 2.62
C GLY A 29 -22.29 21.25 3.43
N GLU A 30 -22.35 20.84 4.70
CA GLU A 30 -21.18 20.64 5.57
C GLU A 30 -20.38 19.42 5.13
N GLU A 31 -19.05 19.54 5.09
CA GLU A 31 -18.17 18.46 4.67
C GLU A 31 -17.82 17.51 5.82
N HIS A 32 -17.99 16.22 5.57
CA HIS A 32 -17.72 15.15 6.50
C HIS A 32 -16.57 14.28 5.99
N PRO A 33 -15.33 14.52 6.44
CA PRO A 33 -14.19 13.70 6.07
C PRO A 33 -14.19 12.37 6.83
N HIS A 34 -13.32 11.46 6.41
CA HIS A 34 -13.05 10.25 7.18
C HIS A 34 -12.67 10.54 8.64
N GLY A 35 -13.05 9.64 9.53
CA GLY A 35 -12.80 9.79 10.96
C GLY A 35 -12.34 8.52 11.68
N VAL A 36 -11.87 8.70 12.91
CA VAL A 36 -11.39 7.61 13.77
C VAL A 36 -12.10 7.67 15.12
N TRP A 37 -12.58 6.53 15.60
CA TRP A 37 -13.22 6.39 16.91
C TRP A 37 -12.20 6.01 17.98
N ILE A 38 -12.13 6.83 19.03
CA ILE A 38 -11.18 6.68 20.13
C ILE A 38 -11.97 6.35 21.40
N HIS A 39 -11.81 5.11 21.87
CA HIS A 39 -12.46 4.64 23.10
C HIS A 39 -11.76 5.22 24.35
N TYR A 40 -10.43 5.25 24.34
CA TYR A 40 -9.64 5.76 25.46
C TYR A 40 -8.44 6.56 24.98
N LEU A 41 -8.38 7.85 25.30
CA LEU A 41 -7.15 8.61 25.22
C LEU A 41 -6.20 8.13 26.33
N LYS A 42 -5.12 7.44 25.96
CA LYS A 42 -4.08 7.02 26.89
C LYS A 42 -3.22 8.23 27.27
N ALA A 43 -3.73 9.11 28.12
CA ALA A 43 -2.89 10.10 28.77
C ALA A 43 -1.81 9.34 29.55
N HIS A 44 -0.54 9.46 29.13
CA HIS A 44 0.57 8.98 29.93
C HIS A 44 0.55 9.73 31.26
N LYS A 45 -0.07 9.09 32.27
CA LYS A 45 -0.39 9.56 33.64
C LYS A 45 -1.81 10.12 33.76
N ILE A 46 -2.54 9.55 34.72
CA ILE A 46 -3.99 9.67 35.01
C ILE A 46 -4.47 11.12 35.32
N TYR A 47 -3.65 12.16 35.15
CA TYR A 47 -3.99 13.53 35.56
C TYR A 47 -3.43 14.64 34.64
N THR A 48 -3.05 14.33 33.39
CA THR A 48 -2.58 15.38 32.47
C THR A 48 -3.75 15.92 31.65
N THR A 49 -3.97 17.25 31.70
CA THR A 49 -4.91 17.98 30.81
C THR A 49 -4.34 18.17 29.39
N GLN A 50 -3.21 17.55 29.09
CA GLN A 50 -2.50 17.67 27.82
C GLN A 50 -2.49 16.33 27.11
N ILE A 51 -2.77 16.38 25.81
CA ILE A 51 -2.59 15.24 24.92
C ILE A 51 -1.12 15.11 24.54
N ASP A 52 -0.68 13.87 24.33
CA ASP A 52 0.64 13.60 23.79
C ASP A 52 0.81 14.27 22.42
N SER A 53 1.81 15.14 22.30
CA SER A 53 2.08 15.87 21.06
C SER A 53 2.49 14.94 19.91
N ASP A 54 3.16 13.82 20.21
CA ASP A 54 3.54 12.83 19.22
C ASP A 54 2.31 12.09 18.69
N TYR A 55 1.38 11.73 19.57
CA TYR A 55 0.07 11.17 19.19
C TYR A 55 -0.67 12.12 18.23
N LEU A 56 -0.73 13.39 18.60
CA LEU A 56 -1.38 14.42 17.78
C LEU A 56 -0.70 14.61 16.43
N ASN A 57 0.64 14.66 16.39
CA ASN A 57 1.40 14.80 15.15
C ASN A 57 1.22 13.60 14.22
N LYS A 58 1.12 12.39 14.77
CA LYS A 58 0.86 11.17 14.01
C LYS A 58 -0.54 11.17 13.39
N LEU A 59 -1.58 11.64 14.10
CA LEU A 59 -2.91 11.82 13.50
C LEU A 59 -2.88 12.81 12.32
N VAL A 60 -2.15 13.91 12.46
CA VAL A 60 -1.97 14.90 11.39
C VAL A 60 -1.23 14.29 10.20
N LYS A 61 -0.16 13.52 10.45
CA LYS A 61 0.60 12.80 9.42
C LYS A 61 -0.27 11.77 8.71
N ALA A 62 -1.15 11.10 9.44
CA ALA A 62 -2.16 10.18 8.90
C ALA A 62 -3.32 10.89 8.17
N LYS A 63 -3.29 12.23 8.08
CA LYS A 63 -4.32 13.08 7.47
C LYS A 63 -5.70 12.93 8.10
N VAL A 64 -5.78 12.53 9.37
CA VAL A 64 -7.05 12.47 10.10
C VAL A 64 -7.61 13.88 10.22
N LYS A 65 -8.87 14.05 9.83
CA LYS A 65 -9.59 15.34 9.90
C LYS A 65 -10.72 15.33 10.93
N ARG A 66 -11.14 14.16 11.40
CA ARG A 66 -12.17 14.02 12.43
C ARG A 66 -11.85 12.87 13.37
N ILE A 67 -12.17 13.06 14.64
CA ILE A 67 -12.15 12.00 15.66
C ILE A 67 -13.45 11.97 16.44
N TYR A 68 -13.76 10.80 17.01
CA TYR A 68 -14.89 10.58 17.91
C TYR A 68 -14.35 10.09 19.26
N LEU A 69 -14.36 10.96 20.27
CA LEU A 69 -13.87 10.68 21.61
C LEU A 69 -14.98 10.10 22.49
N LYS A 70 -14.70 8.99 23.17
CA LYS A 70 -15.63 8.47 24.17
C LYS A 70 -15.63 9.38 25.39
N VAL A 71 -16.76 10.01 25.67
CA VAL A 71 -16.87 10.99 26.77
C VAL A 71 -17.95 10.61 27.77
N PHE A 72 -18.81 9.65 27.43
CA PHE A 72 -19.99 9.33 28.20
C PHE A 72 -20.27 7.83 28.20
N ASP A 73 -20.83 7.33 29.30
CA ASP A 73 -21.51 6.05 29.37
C ASP A 73 -22.85 6.24 30.09
N GLY A 74 -23.92 5.75 29.46
CA GLY A 74 -25.22 5.63 30.11
C GLY A 74 -25.16 4.68 31.31
N LYS A 75 -26.23 4.67 32.10
CA LYS A 75 -26.36 3.73 33.21
C LYS A 75 -26.58 2.32 32.66
N TYR A 76 -25.54 1.49 32.68
CA TYR A 76 -25.64 0.07 32.33
C TYR A 76 -25.89 -0.79 33.59
N ASN A 77 -26.66 -1.86 33.43
CA ASN A 77 -27.06 -2.88 34.42
C ASN A 77 -26.37 -2.79 35.81
N GLY A 78 -27.07 -2.21 36.81
CA GLY A 78 -26.62 -2.13 38.20
C GLY A 78 -25.81 -0.87 38.58
N GLN A 79 -25.43 -0.01 37.64
CA GLN A 79 -24.81 1.28 37.95
C GLN A 79 -25.80 2.25 38.60
N LEU A 80 -25.35 3.11 39.51
CA LEU A 80 -26.23 4.08 40.16
C LEU A 80 -26.57 5.24 39.21
N ASN A 81 -25.57 5.78 38.52
CA ASN A 81 -25.66 6.99 37.70
C ASN A 81 -24.89 6.81 36.38
N PRO A 82 -25.25 7.51 35.29
CA PRO A 82 -24.43 7.57 34.08
C PRO A 82 -23.04 8.15 34.39
N THR A 83 -22.05 7.96 33.51
CA THR A 83 -20.67 8.38 33.76
C THR A 83 -20.21 9.37 32.70
N PHE A 84 -19.71 10.52 33.15
CA PHE A 84 -19.01 11.48 32.29
C PHE A 84 -17.50 11.37 32.50
N TRP A 85 -16.77 11.15 31.42
CA TRP A 85 -15.33 10.89 31.41
C TRP A 85 -14.58 12.21 31.19
N HIS A 86 -14.64 13.11 32.17
CA HIS A 86 -14.07 14.47 32.09
C HIS A 86 -12.60 14.51 31.66
N TRP A 87 -11.84 13.47 31.96
CA TRP A 87 -10.43 13.35 31.60
C TRP A 87 -10.19 13.05 30.10
N GLN A 88 -11.21 12.65 29.34
CA GLN A 88 -11.09 12.43 27.88
C GLN A 88 -11.35 13.68 27.05
N CYS A 89 -11.94 14.73 27.62
CA CYS A 89 -12.40 15.88 26.84
C CYS A 89 -12.31 17.18 27.63
N SER A 90 -11.14 17.55 28.16
CA SER A 90 -10.96 18.91 28.70
C SER A 90 -10.88 19.95 27.57
N LEU A 91 -11.14 21.22 27.87
CA LEU A 91 -11.01 22.31 26.90
C LEU A 91 -9.63 22.30 26.21
N GLU A 92 -8.57 22.05 26.97
CA GLU A 92 -7.19 21.99 26.48
C GLU A 92 -6.95 20.82 25.52
N ILE A 93 -7.53 19.64 25.81
CA ILE A 93 -7.47 18.48 24.92
C ILE A 93 -8.18 18.79 23.60
N ILE A 94 -9.40 19.33 23.68
CA ILE A 94 -10.19 19.68 22.49
C ILE A 94 -9.48 20.75 21.66
N GLN A 95 -8.95 21.80 22.30
CA GLN A 95 -8.18 22.84 21.63
C GLN A 95 -6.90 22.30 20.98
N SER A 96 -6.25 21.29 21.58
CA SER A 96 -5.06 20.67 21.01
C SER A 96 -5.37 20.02 19.65
N PHE A 97 -6.47 19.26 19.55
CA PHE A 97 -6.93 18.70 18.26
C PHE A 97 -7.35 19.79 17.28
N LYS A 98 -8.16 20.75 17.73
CA LYS A 98 -8.65 21.85 16.87
C LYS A 98 -7.51 22.71 16.32
N SER A 99 -6.44 22.93 17.09
CA SER A 99 -5.25 23.66 16.64
C SER A 99 -4.55 23.00 15.44
N LYS A 100 -4.83 21.71 15.19
CA LYS A 100 -4.33 20.94 14.07
C LYS A 100 -5.36 20.76 12.94
N GLY A 101 -6.51 21.44 13.04
CA GLY A 101 -7.60 21.31 12.06
C GLY A 101 -8.32 19.97 12.13
N ILE A 102 -8.36 19.33 13.31
CA ILE A 102 -9.09 18.08 13.54
C ILE A 102 -10.42 18.43 14.22
N GLN A 103 -11.54 18.02 13.62
CA GLN A 103 -12.87 18.09 14.22
C GLN A 103 -13.00 17.05 15.34
N VAL A 104 -13.61 17.43 16.46
CA VAL A 104 -13.73 16.57 17.64
C VAL A 104 -15.19 16.38 18.03
N TYR A 105 -15.66 15.15 17.90
CA TYR A 105 -16.99 14.74 18.31
C TYR A 105 -16.90 13.95 19.60
N GLY A 106 -17.86 14.14 20.51
CA GLY A 106 -18.03 13.25 21.65
C GLY A 106 -18.96 12.09 21.30
N TRP A 107 -18.80 10.95 21.95
CA TRP A 107 -19.79 9.87 21.88
C TRP A 107 -19.95 9.14 23.22
N GLY A 108 -21.04 8.39 23.35
CA GLY A 108 -21.27 7.52 24.49
C GLY A 108 -22.53 6.66 24.38
N TYR A 109 -22.60 5.61 25.20
CA TYR A 109 -23.74 4.68 25.22
C TYR A 109 -25.01 5.32 25.80
N HIS A 110 -26.15 5.06 25.15
CA HIS A 110 -27.48 5.49 25.58
C HIS A 110 -28.48 4.33 25.45
N TYR A 111 -28.85 3.75 26.59
CA TYR A 111 -29.65 2.53 26.69
C TYR A 111 -31.18 2.76 26.73
N GLY A 112 -31.66 3.98 26.47
CA GLY A 112 -33.10 4.31 26.56
C GLY A 112 -33.66 4.36 28.00
N SER A 113 -32.79 4.60 28.99
CA SER A 113 -33.15 4.66 30.40
C SER A 113 -33.84 5.96 30.83
N ALA A 114 -34.57 5.92 31.94
CA ALA A 114 -35.48 7.00 32.38
C ALA A 114 -34.77 8.24 32.95
N ASP A 115 -33.47 8.15 33.26
CA ASP A 115 -32.61 9.20 33.83
C ASP A 115 -32.20 10.28 32.80
N VAL A 116 -33.10 10.61 31.88
CA VAL A 116 -32.85 11.51 30.73
C VAL A 116 -32.21 12.83 31.16
N ASP A 117 -32.72 13.47 32.21
CA ASP A 117 -32.23 14.78 32.63
C ASP A 117 -30.78 14.72 33.16
N GLU A 118 -30.39 13.60 33.79
CA GLU A 118 -29.02 13.39 34.26
C GLU A 118 -28.05 13.11 33.10
N GLN A 119 -28.48 12.33 32.11
CA GLN A 119 -27.73 12.10 30.88
C GLN A 119 -27.49 13.41 30.14
N VAL A 120 -28.56 14.20 29.93
CA VAL A 120 -28.49 15.52 29.29
C VAL A 120 -27.52 16.45 30.02
N ALA A 121 -27.57 16.49 31.37
CA ALA A 121 -26.66 17.31 32.15
C ALA A 121 -25.18 16.90 31.97
N LYS A 122 -24.89 15.61 31.81
CA LYS A 122 -23.53 15.08 31.60
C LYS A 122 -23.05 15.29 30.17
N VAL A 123 -23.89 15.05 29.18
CA VAL A 123 -23.56 15.36 27.78
C VAL A 123 -23.34 16.86 27.61
N LYS A 124 -24.14 17.72 28.27
CA LYS A 124 -23.89 19.16 28.28
C LYS A 124 -22.49 19.49 28.80
N LYS A 125 -22.03 18.86 29.89
CA LYS A 125 -20.66 19.06 30.38
C LYS A 125 -19.61 18.68 29.33
N ALA A 126 -19.82 17.61 28.58
CA ALA A 126 -18.93 17.23 27.48
C ALA A 126 -18.93 18.28 26.36
N LEU A 127 -20.12 18.75 25.96
CA LEU A 127 -20.27 19.80 24.94
C LEU A 127 -19.63 21.12 25.35
N ASP A 128 -19.75 21.49 26.63
CA ASP A 128 -19.16 22.71 27.20
C ASP A 128 -17.62 22.71 27.11
N CYS A 129 -16.99 21.55 26.89
CA CYS A 129 -15.54 21.45 26.62
C CYS A 129 -15.14 21.86 25.19
N GLY A 130 -16.10 22.17 24.32
CA GLY A 130 -15.88 22.72 22.98
C GLY A 130 -15.96 21.72 21.84
N LEU A 131 -16.66 20.58 22.03
CA LEU A 131 -16.91 19.58 20.98
C LEU A 131 -17.64 20.19 19.78
N ASP A 132 -17.35 19.69 18.58
CA ASP A 132 -18.01 20.10 17.32
C ASP A 132 -19.36 19.39 17.12
N GLY A 133 -19.53 18.24 17.76
CA GLY A 133 -20.75 17.45 17.71
C GLY A 133 -20.77 16.34 18.75
N TYR A 134 -21.90 15.63 18.81
CA TYR A 134 -22.08 14.50 19.71
C TYR A 134 -22.80 13.36 19.01
N VAL A 135 -22.39 12.12 19.27
CA VAL A 135 -23.00 10.91 18.70
C VAL A 135 -23.56 10.05 19.83
N VAL A 136 -24.86 9.75 19.77
CA VAL A 136 -25.48 8.78 20.68
C VAL A 136 -25.22 7.36 20.18
N ASP A 137 -24.74 6.47 21.05
CA ASP A 137 -24.59 5.05 20.73
C ASP A 137 -25.75 4.27 21.32
N VAL A 138 -26.65 3.76 20.47
CA VAL A 138 -27.85 3.04 20.90
C VAL A 138 -27.65 1.53 20.82
N GLU A 139 -28.10 0.85 21.88
CA GLU A 139 -27.81 -0.58 22.11
C GLU A 139 -29.09 -1.43 22.17
N GLU A 140 -28.96 -2.73 22.48
CA GLU A 140 -30.04 -3.72 22.46
C GLU A 140 -31.31 -3.26 23.21
N GLU A 141 -31.12 -2.55 24.32
CA GLU A 141 -32.19 -2.08 25.21
C GLU A 141 -33.17 -1.15 24.50
N VAL A 142 -32.72 -0.33 23.54
CA VAL A 142 -33.60 0.63 22.86
C VAL A 142 -34.64 -0.04 21.97
N LYS A 143 -34.52 -1.36 21.72
CA LYS A 143 -35.54 -2.16 20.99
C LYS A 143 -36.80 -2.39 21.82
N GLN A 144 -36.75 -2.15 23.13
CA GLN A 144 -37.94 -2.24 23.97
C GLN A 144 -38.79 -0.99 23.79
N THR A 145 -40.02 -1.14 23.33
CA THR A 145 -40.89 -0.01 22.95
C THR A 145 -41.19 0.95 24.10
N ASN A 146 -41.15 0.50 25.35
CA ASN A 146 -41.28 1.34 26.55
C ASN A 146 -40.11 2.30 26.76
N THR A 147 -38.96 2.09 26.11
CA THR A 147 -37.80 3.00 26.17
C THR A 147 -37.89 4.13 25.15
N HIS A 148 -38.70 4.00 24.10
CA HIS A 148 -38.72 4.93 22.96
C HIS A 148 -39.06 6.36 23.38
N PHE A 149 -39.95 6.52 24.36
CA PHE A 149 -40.29 7.83 24.92
C PHE A 149 -39.08 8.50 25.57
N HIS A 150 -38.21 7.74 26.26
CA HIS A 150 -36.99 8.29 26.84
C HIS A 150 -35.97 8.66 25.77
N VAL A 151 -35.86 7.86 24.70
CA VAL A 151 -35.01 8.16 23.54
C VAL A 151 -35.46 9.46 22.86
N ASP A 152 -36.76 9.63 22.59
CA ASP A 152 -37.34 10.86 22.01
C ASP A 152 -37.07 12.08 22.90
N LYS A 153 -37.31 11.97 24.22
CA LYS A 153 -37.05 13.05 25.18
C LYS A 153 -35.56 13.42 25.22
N LEU A 154 -34.67 12.43 25.25
CA LEU A 154 -33.22 12.63 25.26
C LEU A 154 -32.77 13.36 23.99
N LEU A 155 -33.12 12.85 22.81
CA LEU A 155 -32.68 13.41 21.54
C LEU A 155 -33.22 14.83 21.31
N SER A 156 -34.47 15.08 21.67
CA SER A 156 -35.06 16.42 21.64
C SER A 156 -34.27 17.42 22.51
N ALA A 157 -33.89 17.00 23.72
CA ALA A 157 -33.10 17.82 24.63
C ALA A 157 -31.67 18.04 24.11
N LEU A 158 -30.99 16.99 23.64
CA LEU A 158 -29.63 17.10 23.08
C LEU A 158 -29.60 17.97 21.81
N ARG A 159 -30.58 17.81 20.92
CA ARG A 159 -30.70 18.66 19.73
C ARG A 159 -30.86 20.13 20.09
N SER A 160 -31.61 20.42 21.15
CA SER A 160 -31.81 21.78 21.66
C SER A 160 -30.54 22.38 22.27
N LEU A 161 -29.65 21.56 22.83
CA LEU A 161 -28.34 21.99 23.33
C LEU A 161 -27.38 22.33 22.19
N LEU A 162 -27.36 21.48 21.15
CA LEU A 162 -26.53 21.65 19.96
C LEU A 162 -27.20 22.58 18.93
N LYS A 163 -27.52 23.84 19.28
CA LYS A 163 -28.13 24.77 18.29
C LYS A 163 -27.24 25.01 17.06
N LYS A 164 -25.92 24.88 17.22
CA LYS A 164 -24.91 24.87 16.17
C LYS A 164 -24.00 23.67 16.45
N GLY A 165 -23.80 22.82 15.46
CA GLY A 165 -23.05 21.56 15.60
C GLY A 165 -23.91 20.34 15.29
N THR A 166 -23.25 19.20 15.13
CA THR A 166 -23.85 18.00 14.56
C THR A 166 -24.26 17.01 15.64
N LEU A 167 -25.49 16.50 15.57
CA LEU A 167 -25.97 15.40 16.40
C LEU A 167 -26.03 14.13 15.54
N GLY A 168 -25.32 13.10 15.92
CA GLY A 168 -25.34 11.81 15.22
C GLY A 168 -25.94 10.70 16.08
N TYR A 169 -26.25 9.57 15.44
CA TYR A 169 -26.42 8.31 16.15
C TYR A 169 -25.60 7.19 15.51
N THR A 170 -25.06 6.30 16.34
CA THR A 170 -24.57 4.98 15.92
C THR A 170 -25.52 3.90 16.40
N SER A 171 -25.62 2.82 15.62
CA SER A 171 -26.53 1.70 15.86
C SER A 171 -25.98 0.45 15.17
N PHE A 172 -26.65 -0.68 15.37
CA PHE A 172 -26.46 -1.91 14.60
C PHE A 172 -26.38 -1.68 13.08
N GLY A 173 -25.55 -2.47 12.41
CA GLY A 173 -25.33 -2.39 10.97
C GLY A 173 -26.62 -2.53 10.15
N ASN A 174 -27.29 -3.69 10.15
CA ASN A 174 -28.51 -3.88 9.35
C ASN A 174 -29.78 -3.50 10.12
N PRO A 175 -30.48 -2.41 9.78
CA PRO A 175 -31.65 -2.00 10.51
C PRO A 175 -32.84 -2.96 10.32
N ARG A 176 -32.86 -3.78 9.24
CA ARG A 176 -33.92 -4.81 9.04
C ARG A 176 -33.90 -5.89 10.12
N ASN A 177 -32.74 -6.18 10.69
CA ASN A 177 -32.59 -7.15 11.78
C ASN A 177 -33.01 -6.57 13.13
N HIS A 178 -33.31 -5.28 13.18
CA HIS A 178 -33.61 -4.53 14.40
C HIS A 178 -34.85 -3.63 14.19
N PRO A 179 -36.00 -4.20 13.81
CA PRO A 179 -37.18 -3.43 13.41
C PRO A 179 -37.78 -2.59 14.54
N ASN A 180 -37.50 -2.97 15.79
CA ASN A 180 -38.06 -2.28 16.97
C ASN A 180 -37.19 -1.13 17.47
N VAL A 181 -36.01 -0.87 16.91
CA VAL A 181 -35.26 0.37 17.22
C VAL A 181 -36.12 1.56 16.76
N PRO A 182 -36.19 2.67 17.52
CA PRO A 182 -37.01 3.83 17.16
C PRO A 182 -36.36 4.68 16.04
N TRP A 183 -36.17 4.08 14.85
CA TRP A 183 -35.45 4.67 13.71
C TRP A 183 -35.97 6.04 13.29
N GLN A 184 -37.29 6.23 13.24
CA GLN A 184 -37.90 7.50 12.86
C GLN A 184 -37.67 8.60 13.92
N VAL A 185 -37.50 8.22 15.19
CA VAL A 185 -37.12 9.16 16.25
C VAL A 185 -35.66 9.57 16.09
N LEU A 186 -34.77 8.62 15.77
CA LEU A 186 -33.37 8.90 15.48
C LEU A 186 -33.22 9.84 14.26
N ASP A 187 -33.86 9.51 13.14
CA ASP A 187 -33.83 10.31 11.90
C ASP A 187 -34.45 11.71 12.09
N LYS A 188 -35.42 11.85 13.00
CA LYS A 188 -36.04 13.15 13.29
C LYS A 188 -35.07 14.17 13.89
N TYR A 189 -34.18 13.74 14.79
CA TYR A 189 -33.32 14.68 15.55
C TYR A 189 -31.87 14.68 15.14
N CYS A 190 -31.35 13.55 14.66
CA CYS A 190 -29.95 13.45 14.27
C CYS A 190 -29.75 13.92 12.83
N ASP A 191 -28.58 14.47 12.57
CA ASP A 191 -28.14 14.94 11.26
C ASP A 191 -27.39 13.83 10.50
N LEU A 192 -26.76 12.89 11.22
CA LEU A 192 -25.93 11.82 10.66
C LEU A 192 -26.26 10.46 11.27
N ALA A 193 -26.19 9.42 10.43
CA ALA A 193 -26.32 8.03 10.83
C ALA A 193 -24.98 7.28 10.67
N PHE A 194 -24.58 6.55 11.70
CA PHE A 194 -23.31 5.82 11.77
C PHE A 194 -23.55 4.32 12.00
N PRO A 195 -24.01 3.54 11.00
CA PRO A 195 -24.22 2.12 11.17
C PRO A 195 -22.91 1.37 11.41
N GLN A 196 -22.88 0.52 12.42
CA GLN A 196 -21.72 -0.31 12.79
C GLN A 196 -21.63 -1.53 11.87
N ILE A 197 -20.69 -1.50 10.93
CA ILE A 197 -20.42 -2.60 9.99
C ILE A 197 -19.17 -3.34 10.46
N TYR A 198 -19.37 -4.38 11.26
CA TYR A 198 -18.29 -5.22 11.78
C TYR A 198 -18.27 -6.55 11.03
N PHE A 199 -17.26 -6.74 10.17
CA PHE A 199 -17.19 -7.79 9.14
C PHE A 199 -17.34 -9.22 9.69
N GLU A 200 -16.99 -9.45 10.95
CA GLU A 200 -17.00 -10.75 11.63
C GLU A 200 -18.37 -11.11 12.22
N LYS A 201 -19.25 -10.12 12.42
CA LYS A 201 -20.60 -10.36 12.98
C LYS A 201 -21.63 -10.77 11.92
N TRP A 202 -21.27 -10.66 10.64
CA TRP A 202 -22.07 -11.17 9.53
C TRP A 202 -21.68 -12.62 9.28
N ARG A 203 -22.68 -13.50 9.11
CA ARG A 203 -22.43 -14.94 8.95
C ARG A 203 -21.68 -15.20 7.64
N ARG A 204 -20.35 -15.29 7.69
CA ARG A 204 -19.35 -15.36 6.60
C ARG A 204 -18.85 -13.97 6.18
N LYS A 205 -17.62 -13.95 5.64
CA LYS A 205 -16.92 -12.77 5.10
C LYS A 205 -17.90 -11.85 4.37
N SER A 206 -18.12 -10.64 4.87
CA SER A 206 -19.10 -9.73 4.28
C SER A 206 -18.70 -9.37 2.85
N THR A 207 -19.62 -9.53 1.90
CA THR A 207 -19.36 -9.12 0.51
C THR A 207 -19.71 -7.64 0.30
N PRO A 208 -19.15 -6.98 -0.74
CA PRO A 208 -19.55 -5.62 -1.10
C PRO A 208 -21.06 -5.47 -1.31
N GLU A 209 -21.73 -6.50 -1.81
CA GLU A 209 -23.19 -6.52 -1.98
C GLU A 209 -23.94 -6.55 -0.66
N GLU A 210 -23.46 -7.30 0.34
CA GLU A 210 -24.06 -7.34 1.68
C GLU A 210 -23.91 -6.00 2.40
N VAL A 211 -22.74 -5.36 2.27
CA VAL A 211 -22.52 -4.00 2.78
C VAL A 211 -23.48 -3.03 2.09
N LYS A 212 -23.58 -3.08 0.76
CA LYS A 212 -24.50 -2.22 0.01
C LYS A 212 -25.96 -2.45 0.42
N ASP A 213 -26.41 -3.69 0.53
CA ASP A 213 -27.78 -4.02 0.95
C ASP A 213 -28.08 -3.53 2.37
N CYS A 214 -27.12 -3.67 3.28
CA CYS A 214 -27.19 -3.14 4.65
C CYS A 214 -27.38 -1.61 4.67
N LEU A 215 -26.58 -0.88 3.88
CA LEU A 215 -26.68 0.57 3.80
C LEU A 215 -27.98 1.01 3.11
N ASP A 216 -28.39 0.33 2.04
CA ASP A 216 -29.65 0.58 1.35
C ASP A 216 -30.88 0.24 2.21
N ALA A 217 -30.76 -0.67 3.19
CA ALA A 217 -31.84 -0.97 4.14
C ALA A 217 -32.30 0.26 4.94
N HIS A 218 -31.40 1.17 5.27
CA HIS A 218 -31.75 2.42 5.97
C HIS A 218 -32.67 3.29 5.10
N LYS A 219 -32.36 3.41 3.80
CA LYS A 219 -33.18 4.13 2.83
C LYS A 219 -34.55 3.48 2.64
N HIS A 220 -34.60 2.15 2.61
CA HIS A 220 -35.87 1.39 2.51
C HIS A 220 -36.79 1.59 3.72
N LEU A 221 -36.25 1.94 4.88
CA LEU A 221 -37.03 2.33 6.07
C LEU A 221 -37.51 3.79 6.04
N GLY A 222 -37.24 4.51 4.94
CA GLY A 222 -37.58 5.92 4.80
C GLY A 222 -36.68 6.87 5.58
N LEU A 223 -35.49 6.42 6.01
CA LEU A 223 -34.51 7.26 6.68
C LEU A 223 -33.79 8.12 5.65
N THR A 224 -33.61 9.40 5.96
CA THR A 224 -33.19 10.43 5.00
C THR A 224 -31.82 11.01 5.29
N LYS A 225 -31.27 10.76 6.48
CA LYS A 225 -30.00 11.33 6.89
C LYS A 225 -28.80 10.70 6.16
N PRO A 226 -27.74 11.48 5.88
CA PRO A 226 -26.47 10.95 5.41
C PRO A 226 -25.97 9.80 6.28
N ILE A 227 -25.49 8.76 5.61
CA ILE A 227 -24.97 7.54 6.24
C ILE A 227 -23.46 7.55 6.12
N LEU A 228 -22.77 7.56 7.27
CA LEU A 228 -21.31 7.52 7.39
C LEU A 228 -20.96 6.21 8.12
N PRO A 229 -20.76 5.10 7.40
CA PRO A 229 -20.55 3.80 8.04
C PRO A 229 -19.35 3.79 8.98
N ILE A 230 -19.44 2.98 10.03
CA ILE A 230 -18.32 2.67 10.89
C ILE A 230 -17.79 1.28 10.48
N TRP A 231 -16.57 1.24 9.97
CA TRP A 231 -15.87 0.01 9.66
C TRP A 231 -15.13 -0.48 10.89
N GLY A 232 -15.45 -1.68 11.35
CA GLY A 232 -14.77 -2.28 12.48
C GLY A 232 -14.46 -3.73 12.22
N SER A 233 -13.49 -4.23 12.96
CA SER A 233 -13.19 -5.64 13.03
C SER A 233 -13.20 -6.01 14.51
N GLU A 234 -14.25 -6.70 14.96
CA GLU A 234 -14.45 -7.00 16.38
C GLU A 234 -14.29 -8.50 16.66
N ASP A 235 -13.12 -8.83 17.21
CA ASP A 235 -12.83 -9.83 18.24
C ASP A 235 -12.97 -11.37 17.97
N ASP A 236 -12.01 -12.08 18.58
CA ASP A 236 -11.86 -13.46 19.11
C ASP A 236 -12.69 -14.68 18.63
N THR A 237 -13.72 -14.51 17.80
CA THR A 237 -14.63 -15.58 17.37
C THR A 237 -14.10 -16.49 16.26
N VAL A 238 -12.86 -16.30 15.81
CA VAL A 238 -12.15 -17.26 14.93
C VAL A 238 -12.26 -18.68 15.50
N THR A 239 -12.29 -18.83 16.83
CA THR A 239 -12.40 -20.13 17.51
C THR A 239 -13.83 -20.66 17.68
N LYS A 240 -14.88 -19.83 17.61
CA LYS A 240 -16.26 -20.24 17.93
C LYS A 240 -17.15 -20.46 16.69
N TYR A 241 -16.90 -19.74 15.60
CA TYR A 241 -17.80 -19.73 14.44
C TYR A 241 -17.12 -19.75 13.06
N GLY A 242 -15.78 -19.80 12.99
CA GLY A 242 -15.05 -19.97 11.72
C GLY A 242 -15.05 -18.74 10.81
N TYR A 243 -15.10 -17.54 11.37
CA TYR A 243 -15.07 -16.28 10.62
C TYR A 243 -13.63 -15.79 10.37
N THR A 244 -13.41 -15.16 9.21
CA THR A 244 -12.14 -14.49 8.85
C THR A 244 -12.33 -12.99 9.00
N PRO A 245 -11.53 -12.33 9.84
CA PRO A 245 -11.58 -10.88 9.99
C PRO A 245 -11.16 -10.15 8.72
N ALA A 246 -11.66 -8.94 8.51
CA ALA A 246 -11.30 -8.13 7.36
C ALA A 246 -9.78 -7.88 7.31
N SER A 247 -9.23 -7.75 6.11
CA SER A 247 -7.86 -7.33 5.83
C SER A 247 -7.73 -5.81 5.75
N ALA A 248 -6.52 -5.28 5.89
CA ALA A 248 -6.27 -3.84 5.75
C ALA A 248 -6.64 -3.34 4.35
N SER A 249 -6.44 -4.16 3.31
CA SER A 249 -6.84 -3.84 1.94
C SER A 249 -8.36 -3.72 1.82
N GLU A 250 -9.11 -4.66 2.41
CA GLU A 250 -10.57 -4.59 2.37
C GLU A 250 -11.09 -3.36 3.10
N LEU A 251 -10.55 -3.06 4.28
CA LEU A 251 -10.89 -1.83 5.01
C LEU A 251 -10.53 -0.57 4.21
N GLN A 252 -9.41 -0.58 3.48
CA GLN A 252 -9.07 0.51 2.56
C GLN A 252 -10.10 0.65 1.43
N ASP A 253 -10.48 -0.47 0.80
CA ASP A 253 -11.46 -0.46 -0.30
C ASP A 253 -12.80 0.13 0.17
N TYR A 254 -13.22 -0.15 1.42
CA TYR A 254 -14.41 0.48 1.98
C TYR A 254 -14.24 1.97 2.25
N LEU A 255 -13.10 2.42 2.75
CA LEU A 255 -12.84 3.86 2.90
C LEU A 255 -12.87 4.57 1.54
N ASP A 256 -12.31 3.95 0.50
CA ASP A 256 -12.25 4.54 -0.84
C ASP A 256 -13.62 4.62 -1.52
N ASN A 257 -14.52 3.66 -1.25
CA ASN A 257 -15.84 3.59 -1.86
C ASN A 257 -16.95 4.29 -1.05
N TYR A 258 -16.67 4.67 0.21
CA TYR A 258 -17.65 5.29 1.10
C TYR A 258 -17.05 6.51 1.81
N PRO A 259 -16.99 7.67 1.14
CA PRO A 259 -16.42 8.88 1.71
C PRO A 259 -17.14 9.30 3.01
N GLY A 260 -16.43 9.96 3.92
CA GLY A 260 -16.98 10.34 5.23
C GLY A 260 -17.19 9.19 6.23
N SER A 261 -16.96 7.94 5.83
CA SER A 261 -16.95 6.78 6.74
C SER A 261 -15.83 6.85 7.77
N SER A 262 -15.85 5.94 8.74
CA SER A 262 -14.93 6.00 9.87
C SER A 262 -14.44 4.63 10.33
N LEU A 263 -13.27 4.60 10.93
CA LEU A 263 -12.70 3.38 11.51
C LEU A 263 -13.08 3.29 12.98
N TRP A 264 -13.79 2.22 13.34
CA TRP A 264 -13.85 1.74 14.72
C TRP A 264 -12.46 1.26 15.13
N ARG A 265 -12.14 1.41 16.43
CA ARG A 265 -10.85 1.14 17.07
C ARG A 265 -10.05 -0.02 16.47
N ILE A 266 -8.76 0.01 16.73
CA ILE A 266 -7.87 -1.08 16.34
C ILE A 266 -7.90 -2.17 17.43
N PRO A 267 -8.01 -3.46 17.04
CA PRO A 267 -8.17 -4.57 17.97
C PRO A 267 -6.94 -4.85 18.83
N HIS A 268 -7.11 -5.51 19.96
CA HIS A 268 -6.06 -5.67 20.96
C HIS A 268 -4.99 -6.73 20.63
N GLN A 269 -3.80 -6.62 21.25
CA GLN A 269 -2.76 -7.66 21.22
C GLN A 269 -3.33 -8.97 21.82
N LYS A 270 -3.90 -9.83 20.95
CA LYS A 270 -4.54 -11.15 21.15
C LYS A 270 -5.92 -11.28 20.48
N GLU A 271 -6.55 -10.19 20.06
CA GLU A 271 -7.75 -10.23 19.20
C GLU A 271 -7.29 -10.67 17.79
N LEU A 272 -7.84 -11.77 17.30
CA LEU A 272 -7.37 -12.41 16.07
C LEU A 272 -8.01 -11.74 14.85
N GLY A 273 -7.22 -11.39 13.82
CA GLY A 273 -7.70 -11.06 12.47
C GLY A 273 -6.63 -10.73 11.44
N GLU A 274 -6.91 -10.98 10.15
CA GLU A 274 -5.91 -10.91 9.07
C GLU A 274 -5.39 -9.49 8.79
N ALA A 275 -6.23 -8.44 8.88
CA ALA A 275 -5.76 -7.03 8.88
C ALA A 275 -4.74 -6.73 9.99
N TRP A 276 -4.82 -7.49 11.08
CA TRP A 276 -4.24 -7.19 12.39
C TRP A 276 -3.03 -8.07 12.71
N ASN A 277 -2.88 -9.19 12.01
CA ASN A 277 -1.85 -10.20 12.24
C ASN A 277 -0.41 -9.73 12.00
N LEU A 278 -0.21 -8.58 11.34
CA LEU A 278 1.11 -7.98 11.14
C LEU A 278 1.57 -7.07 12.29
N ILE A 279 0.64 -6.51 13.06
CA ILE A 279 0.95 -5.52 14.10
C ILE A 279 0.90 -6.17 15.49
N TYR A 280 0.01 -7.16 15.72
CA TYR A 280 -0.31 -7.65 17.07
C TYR A 280 0.37 -8.94 17.54
N SER A 281 1.09 -9.65 16.68
CA SER A 281 1.71 -10.90 17.10
C SER A 281 3.02 -10.71 17.89
N GLY A 282 3.39 -9.46 18.24
CA GLY A 282 4.77 -9.15 18.66
C GLY A 282 5.79 -9.59 17.62
N PHE A 283 5.32 -9.86 16.40
CA PHE A 283 6.06 -10.42 15.32
C PHE A 283 6.64 -9.26 14.55
N GLU A 284 7.75 -8.75 15.07
CA GLU A 284 8.62 -7.95 14.23
C GLU A 284 9.12 -8.86 13.11
N LEU A 285 8.88 -8.44 11.86
CA LEU A 285 9.55 -9.07 10.74
C LEU A 285 11.05 -9.06 11.03
N PRO A 286 11.71 -10.23 10.98
CA PRO A 286 13.13 -10.28 11.25
C PRO A 286 13.85 -9.34 10.30
N THR A 287 14.94 -8.80 10.79
CA THR A 287 15.91 -8.16 9.91
C THR A 287 16.46 -9.23 8.98
N LEU A 288 16.10 -9.17 7.70
CA LEU A 288 16.72 -10.06 6.72
C LEU A 288 18.15 -9.61 6.47
N THR A 289 19.04 -10.59 6.44
CA THR A 289 20.43 -10.43 6.00
C THR A 289 20.66 -11.05 4.62
N GLU A 290 19.70 -11.81 4.10
CA GLU A 290 19.77 -12.56 2.84
C GLU A 290 18.47 -12.46 2.05
N ILE A 291 18.54 -12.67 0.73
CA ILE A 291 17.36 -12.73 -0.15
C ILE A 291 16.65 -14.08 0.01
N LEU A 292 15.33 -14.07 0.22
CA LEU A 292 14.52 -15.28 0.23
C LEU A 292 14.00 -15.58 -1.19
N ARG A 293 14.09 -16.82 -1.64
CA ARG A 293 13.65 -17.27 -2.97
C ARG A 293 13.23 -18.73 -2.94
N LEU A 294 12.81 -19.27 -4.07
CA LEU A 294 12.50 -20.70 -4.19
C LEU A 294 13.62 -21.55 -3.57
N ASP A 295 13.24 -22.57 -2.81
CA ASP A 295 14.12 -23.47 -2.06
C ASP A 295 14.85 -22.85 -0.86
N SER A 296 14.63 -21.56 -0.55
CA SER A 296 14.99 -21.00 0.76
C SER A 296 14.20 -21.70 1.87
N GLN A 297 14.82 -21.86 3.04
CA GLN A 297 14.19 -22.49 4.20
C GLN A 297 14.44 -21.73 5.50
N GLY A 298 13.60 -21.94 6.50
CA GLY A 298 13.85 -21.55 7.89
C GLY A 298 12.96 -20.44 8.42
N LYS A 299 13.41 -19.81 9.52
CA LYS A 299 12.62 -18.86 10.31
C LYS A 299 12.19 -17.62 9.51
N ASP A 300 13.03 -17.17 8.57
CA ASP A 300 12.78 -15.99 7.75
C ASP A 300 11.74 -16.27 6.67
N VAL A 301 11.71 -17.50 6.15
CA VAL A 301 10.64 -17.98 5.25
C VAL A 301 9.33 -18.15 6.02
N LYS A 302 9.36 -18.66 7.26
CA LYS A 302 8.15 -18.68 8.12
C LYS A 302 7.61 -17.28 8.34
N ALA A 303 8.50 -16.29 8.51
CA ALA A 303 8.11 -14.90 8.64
C ALA A 303 7.45 -14.37 7.37
N LEU A 304 8.06 -14.63 6.22
CA LEU A 304 7.52 -14.28 4.91
C LEU A 304 6.14 -14.90 4.67
N GLN A 305 5.98 -16.20 4.90
CA GLN A 305 4.72 -16.91 4.71
C GLN A 305 3.61 -16.35 5.63
N LYS A 306 3.95 -16.05 6.88
CA LYS A 306 3.02 -15.39 7.82
C LYS A 306 2.56 -14.03 7.30
N VAL A 307 3.50 -13.17 6.89
CA VAL A 307 3.16 -11.81 6.45
C VAL A 307 2.37 -11.80 5.15
N LEU A 308 2.74 -12.66 4.19
CA LEU A 308 2.02 -12.78 2.92
C LEU A 308 0.59 -13.30 3.13
N ASN A 309 0.43 -14.39 3.89
CA ASN A 309 -0.90 -14.93 4.20
C ASN A 309 -1.76 -13.90 4.94
N ALA A 310 -1.19 -13.17 5.90
CA ALA A 310 -1.89 -12.10 6.61
C ALA A 310 -2.32 -10.95 5.69
N ARG A 311 -1.57 -10.67 4.61
CA ARG A 311 -1.96 -9.69 3.58
C ARG A 311 -2.85 -10.28 2.48
N GLY A 312 -3.40 -11.49 2.67
CA GLY A 312 -4.28 -12.14 1.70
C GLY A 312 -3.57 -12.82 0.52
N PHE A 313 -2.24 -12.84 0.50
CA PHE A 313 -1.47 -13.56 -0.53
C PHE A 313 -1.27 -15.01 -0.08
N ASN A 314 -1.91 -15.96 -0.77
CA ASN A 314 -1.87 -17.39 -0.41
C ASN A 314 -0.47 -18.01 -0.60
N ALA A 315 0.35 -17.90 0.45
CA ALA A 315 1.72 -18.43 0.50
C ALA A 315 1.77 -19.92 0.89
N GLY A 316 0.62 -20.54 1.17
CA GLY A 316 0.50 -21.92 1.64
C GLY A 316 0.69 -22.04 3.15
N THR A 317 0.99 -23.26 3.60
CA THR A 317 1.27 -23.56 5.02
C THR A 317 2.50 -22.79 5.49
N VAL A 318 2.51 -22.33 6.74
CA VAL A 318 3.69 -21.70 7.36
C VAL A 318 4.65 -22.79 7.86
N ASP A 319 5.25 -23.52 6.93
CA ASP A 319 6.20 -24.61 7.18
C ASP A 319 7.66 -24.13 7.23
N GLY A 320 7.94 -22.95 6.67
CA GLY A 320 9.28 -22.42 6.52
C GLY A 320 9.99 -22.90 5.26
N ASP A 321 9.28 -23.51 4.31
CA ASP A 321 9.80 -23.92 3.02
C ASP A 321 9.29 -22.97 1.93
N PHE A 322 10.21 -22.29 1.25
CA PHE A 322 9.86 -21.36 0.18
C PHE A 322 9.55 -22.18 -1.08
N GLY A 323 8.35 -22.75 -1.11
CA GLY A 323 7.84 -23.53 -2.23
C GLY A 323 7.11 -22.68 -3.28
N LYS A 324 6.54 -23.36 -4.28
CA LYS A 324 5.83 -22.72 -5.40
C LYS A 324 4.66 -21.83 -4.97
N LYS A 325 3.95 -22.20 -3.88
CA LYS A 325 2.85 -21.37 -3.33
C LYS A 325 3.38 -20.06 -2.76
N THR A 326 4.45 -20.12 -1.96
CA THR A 326 5.11 -18.93 -1.42
C THR A 326 5.65 -18.03 -2.53
N GLN A 327 6.27 -18.60 -3.56
CA GLN A 327 6.73 -17.84 -4.73
C GLN A 327 5.59 -17.15 -5.47
N ALA A 328 4.46 -17.83 -5.68
CA ALA A 328 3.28 -17.24 -6.31
C ALA A 328 2.72 -16.08 -5.48
N ALA A 329 2.67 -16.24 -4.15
CA ALA A 329 2.24 -15.19 -3.22
C ALA A 329 3.18 -13.97 -3.24
N VAL A 330 4.51 -14.18 -3.30
CA VAL A 330 5.49 -13.10 -3.45
C VAL A 330 5.26 -12.34 -4.76
N LYS A 331 5.06 -13.03 -5.87
CA LYS A 331 4.80 -12.38 -7.17
C LYS A 331 3.50 -11.58 -7.17
N ALA A 332 2.45 -12.13 -6.56
CA ALA A 332 1.17 -11.43 -6.42
C ALA A 332 1.34 -10.16 -5.57
N PHE A 333 2.06 -10.25 -4.45
CA PHE A 333 2.38 -9.10 -3.61
C PHE A 333 3.22 -8.05 -4.35
N GLN A 334 4.27 -8.46 -5.06
CA GLN A 334 5.10 -7.54 -5.85
C GLN A 334 4.28 -6.82 -6.92
N THR A 335 3.33 -7.53 -7.56
CA THR A 335 2.42 -6.93 -8.54
C THR A 335 1.55 -5.85 -7.89
N GLU A 336 0.92 -6.17 -6.76
CA GLU A 336 0.06 -5.24 -6.00
C GLU A 336 0.84 -4.02 -5.48
N ALA A 337 2.09 -4.25 -5.03
CA ALA A 337 2.96 -3.21 -4.49
C ALA A 337 3.69 -2.38 -5.57
N ASN A 338 3.39 -2.60 -6.85
CA ASN A 338 4.06 -1.98 -8.01
C ASN A 338 5.60 -2.12 -7.95
N LEU A 339 6.08 -3.29 -7.52
CA LEU A 339 7.48 -3.68 -7.46
C LEU A 339 7.85 -4.57 -8.64
N TYR A 340 9.16 -4.76 -8.84
CA TYR A 340 9.64 -5.73 -9.81
C TYR A 340 9.21 -7.17 -9.42
N VAL A 341 8.51 -7.86 -10.31
CA VAL A 341 7.87 -9.16 -10.06
C VAL A 341 8.81 -10.32 -10.41
N ASP A 342 9.82 -10.55 -9.58
CA ASP A 342 10.79 -11.65 -9.75
C ASP A 342 10.45 -12.90 -8.92
N GLY A 343 9.57 -12.78 -7.93
CA GLY A 343 9.26 -13.86 -6.99
C GLY A 343 10.34 -14.10 -5.93
N GLU A 344 11.28 -13.16 -5.79
CA GLU A 344 12.31 -13.12 -4.75
C GLU A 344 12.03 -12.00 -3.75
N VAL A 345 12.47 -12.18 -2.51
CA VAL A 345 12.24 -11.24 -1.42
C VAL A 345 13.56 -10.61 -1.02
N GLY A 346 13.93 -9.57 -1.77
CA GLY A 346 15.05 -8.69 -1.44
C GLY A 346 14.63 -7.45 -0.64
N SER A 347 15.55 -6.50 -0.47
CA SER A 347 15.35 -5.30 0.37
C SER A 347 14.06 -4.52 0.05
N GLN A 348 13.73 -4.33 -1.23
CA GLN A 348 12.53 -3.59 -1.64
C GLN A 348 11.25 -4.35 -1.27
N THR A 349 11.15 -5.63 -1.64
CA THR A 349 10.01 -6.49 -1.28
C THR A 349 9.84 -6.58 0.23
N TRP A 350 10.93 -6.77 0.98
CA TRP A 350 10.87 -6.92 2.44
C TRP A 350 10.51 -5.61 3.17
N LYS A 351 11.05 -4.47 2.72
CA LYS A 351 10.66 -3.15 3.23
C LYS A 351 9.20 -2.83 2.93
N ALA A 352 8.70 -3.16 1.75
CA ALA A 352 7.28 -2.99 1.40
C ALA A 352 6.36 -3.88 2.26
N LEU A 353 6.86 -5.02 2.74
CA LEU A 353 6.20 -5.88 3.73
C LEU A 353 6.29 -5.32 5.17
N GLY A 354 7.06 -4.26 5.40
CA GLY A 354 7.25 -3.62 6.71
C GLY A 354 8.48 -4.12 7.49
N GLY A 355 9.33 -4.94 6.88
CA GLY A 355 10.53 -5.50 7.50
C GLY A 355 11.77 -4.63 7.36
N LYS A 356 12.76 -4.87 8.21
CA LYS A 356 14.10 -4.28 8.09
C LYS A 356 14.99 -5.23 7.29
N PHE A 357 15.92 -4.66 6.53
CA PHE A 357 16.92 -5.42 5.79
C PHE A 357 18.28 -4.81 6.16
N ASP A 358 19.10 -5.55 6.89
CA ASP A 358 20.40 -5.06 7.38
C ASP A 358 21.52 -5.70 6.57
N GLN A 359 22.29 -4.83 5.92
CA GLN A 359 23.42 -5.20 5.09
C GLN A 359 24.69 -5.17 5.96
N ALA A 360 24.80 -6.08 6.93
CA ALA A 360 26.05 -6.28 7.68
C ALA A 360 27.02 -7.27 7.01
N ALA A 361 26.63 -7.85 5.86
CA ALA A 361 27.54 -8.47 4.90
C ALA A 361 27.37 -7.73 3.55
N PRO A 362 28.45 -7.34 2.85
CA PRO A 362 28.31 -6.59 1.62
C PRO A 362 27.68 -7.49 0.55
N GLN A 363 26.45 -7.21 0.11
CA GLN A 363 25.79 -7.67 -1.12
C GLN A 363 24.52 -6.82 -1.43
N PRO A 364 24.14 -6.62 -2.71
CA PRO A 364 24.17 -5.31 -3.37
C PRO A 364 22.83 -4.54 -3.36
N VAL A 365 22.92 -3.21 -3.45
CA VAL A 365 21.86 -2.37 -4.03
C VAL A 365 21.56 -2.96 -5.41
N GLY A 366 20.31 -3.30 -5.74
CA GLY A 366 19.97 -4.12 -6.91
C GLY A 366 20.74 -3.74 -8.18
N ASP A 367 21.87 -4.41 -8.44
CA ASP A 367 22.82 -3.98 -9.48
C ASP A 367 22.20 -4.15 -10.89
N GLY A 368 21.12 -4.92 -11.05
CA GLY A 368 20.39 -4.96 -12.32
C GLY A 368 19.76 -3.60 -12.67
N GLN A 369 19.29 -2.84 -11.67
CA GLN A 369 18.60 -1.58 -11.90
C GLN A 369 19.53 -0.52 -12.50
N ARG A 370 20.83 -0.50 -12.13
CA ARG A 370 21.79 0.42 -12.78
C ARG A 370 21.88 0.21 -14.29
N ILE A 371 21.69 -1.03 -14.77
CA ILE A 371 21.70 -1.32 -16.21
C ILE A 371 20.45 -0.72 -16.88
N ILE A 372 19.29 -0.81 -16.21
CA ILE A 372 18.04 -0.19 -16.69
C ILE A 372 18.20 1.33 -16.71
N ASP A 373 18.67 1.92 -15.62
CA ASP A 373 18.84 3.37 -15.48
C ASP A 373 19.83 3.93 -16.53
N ALA A 374 20.92 3.20 -16.81
CA ALA A 374 21.88 3.56 -17.85
C ALA A 374 21.26 3.50 -19.26
N VAL A 375 20.44 2.48 -19.54
CA VAL A 375 19.71 2.36 -20.81
C VAL A 375 18.72 3.51 -20.99
N GLU A 376 17.96 3.84 -19.94
CA GLU A 376 16.97 4.93 -19.96
C GLU A 376 17.65 6.29 -20.10
N LYS A 377 18.80 6.51 -19.44
CA LYS A 377 19.56 7.76 -19.52
C LYS A 377 20.18 8.01 -20.90
N VAL A 378 20.57 6.96 -21.62
CA VAL A 378 21.15 7.08 -22.98
C VAL A 378 20.09 7.34 -24.04
N ASN A 379 18.82 6.99 -23.77
CA ASN A 379 17.73 7.21 -24.72
C ASN A 379 16.42 7.64 -24.04
N PRO A 380 16.40 8.79 -23.33
CA PRO A 380 15.26 9.22 -22.51
C PRO A 380 14.00 9.49 -23.35
N ASP A 381 14.19 10.03 -24.56
CA ASP A 381 13.10 10.42 -25.47
C ASP A 381 12.84 9.39 -26.59
N GLN A 382 13.47 8.22 -26.52
CA GLN A 382 13.35 7.11 -27.51
C GLN A 382 13.81 7.40 -28.95
N ASP A 383 14.21 8.64 -29.25
CA ASP A 383 14.50 9.11 -30.62
C ASP A 383 16.00 9.22 -30.98
N TYR A 384 16.89 9.04 -30.00
CA TYR A 384 18.32 9.36 -30.16
C TYR A 384 19.07 8.49 -31.19
N TYR A 385 18.57 7.27 -31.40
CA TYR A 385 19.19 6.24 -32.24
C TYR A 385 18.29 5.79 -33.40
N LEU A 386 17.36 6.67 -33.84
CA LEU A 386 16.56 6.39 -35.03
C LEU A 386 17.47 6.35 -36.27
N PRO A 387 17.26 5.41 -37.20
CA PRO A 387 17.92 5.45 -38.48
C PRO A 387 17.37 6.66 -39.26
N ARG A 388 18.05 7.81 -39.19
CA ARG A 388 17.95 8.80 -40.25
C ARG A 388 18.67 8.20 -41.45
N ASP A 389 17.89 7.67 -42.38
CA ASP A 389 18.25 7.27 -43.74
C ASP A 389 19.53 6.44 -43.86
N ILE A 390 19.38 5.11 -43.81
CA ILE A 390 20.42 4.18 -44.25
C ILE A 390 20.49 4.30 -45.78
N ASP A 391 21.49 4.99 -46.29
CA ASP A 391 21.91 4.89 -47.70
C ASP A 391 22.26 3.43 -47.98
N GLU A 392 21.51 2.80 -48.88
CA GLU A 392 21.66 1.41 -49.32
C GLU A 392 23.08 1.12 -49.84
N LYS A 393 23.88 2.15 -50.16
CA LYS A 393 25.28 2.01 -50.59
C LYS A 393 26.30 1.87 -49.46
N LEU A 394 25.95 2.17 -48.21
CA LEU A 394 26.92 2.35 -47.11
C LEU A 394 27.13 1.14 -46.19
N GLY A 395 26.91 -0.09 -46.68
CA GLY A 395 27.45 -1.27 -46.00
C GLY A 395 27.02 -1.40 -44.53
N LYS A 396 25.71 -1.30 -44.26
CA LYS A 396 25.01 -1.85 -43.09
C LYS A 396 25.79 -1.95 -41.75
N GLU A 397 26.35 -0.87 -41.21
CA GLU A 397 26.64 -0.85 -39.76
C GLU A 397 25.39 -0.45 -39.00
N THR A 398 24.96 -1.32 -38.08
CA THR A 398 23.84 -1.08 -37.19
C THR A 398 24.29 -0.13 -36.07
N PHE A 399 23.57 0.96 -35.82
CA PHE A 399 23.80 1.89 -34.69
C PHE A 399 23.80 1.23 -33.30
N CYS A 400 23.58 -0.08 -33.21
CA CYS A 400 23.54 -0.82 -31.98
C CYS A 400 24.89 -0.85 -31.25
N ASN A 401 26.03 -0.81 -31.96
CA ASN A 401 27.35 -0.72 -31.33
C ASN A 401 27.57 0.64 -30.64
N TRP A 402 27.06 1.73 -31.21
CA TRP A 402 27.09 3.06 -30.61
C TRP A 402 26.20 3.14 -29.37
N PHE A 403 24.94 2.69 -29.49
CA PHE A 403 24.03 2.61 -28.35
C PHE A 403 24.62 1.79 -27.20
N VAL A 404 25.16 0.60 -27.50
CA VAL A 404 25.84 -0.22 -26.49
C VAL A 404 27.02 0.53 -25.89
N ALA A 405 27.87 1.17 -26.69
CA ALA A 405 29.01 1.93 -26.19
C ALA A 405 28.60 3.05 -25.21
N ASP A 406 27.58 3.84 -25.54
CA ASP A 406 27.10 4.92 -24.68
C ASP A 406 26.49 4.39 -23.37
N VAL A 407 25.75 3.27 -23.42
CA VAL A 407 25.22 2.62 -22.19
C VAL A 407 26.36 2.10 -21.32
N LEU A 408 27.39 1.51 -21.94
CA LEU A 408 28.56 1.04 -21.21
C LEU A 408 29.38 2.17 -20.61
N ASP A 409 29.46 3.33 -21.27
CA ASP A 409 30.11 4.53 -20.71
C ASP A 409 29.38 5.03 -19.46
N GLN A 410 28.03 5.01 -19.44
CA GLN A 410 27.25 5.32 -18.22
C GLN A 410 27.50 4.33 -17.08
N LEU A 411 27.84 3.09 -17.42
CA LEU A 411 28.12 2.00 -16.48
C LEU A 411 29.60 1.87 -16.14
N GLU A 412 30.45 2.74 -16.70
CA GLU A 412 31.92 2.70 -16.56
C GLU A 412 32.54 1.36 -16.99
N VAL A 413 31.92 0.67 -17.96
CA VAL A 413 32.40 -0.60 -18.52
C VAL A 413 33.14 -0.34 -19.84
N PRO A 414 34.41 -0.73 -19.99
CA PRO A 414 35.16 -0.47 -21.20
C PRO A 414 34.69 -1.33 -22.38
N LEU A 415 34.56 -0.70 -23.54
CA LEU A 415 34.32 -1.34 -24.83
C LEU A 415 35.46 -1.01 -25.80
N ARG A 416 35.86 -1.97 -26.64
CA ARG A 416 36.94 -1.77 -27.61
C ARG A 416 36.54 -0.75 -28.68
N ARG A 417 37.45 0.22 -28.92
CA ARG A 417 37.28 1.36 -29.82
C ARG A 417 38.49 1.48 -30.75
N TYR A 418 38.31 2.03 -31.96
CA TYR A 418 39.41 2.34 -32.87
C TYR A 418 40.26 3.50 -32.34
N GLY A 419 41.58 3.39 -32.49
CA GLY A 419 42.48 4.54 -32.34
C GLY A 419 42.25 5.58 -33.44
N ARG A 420 42.75 6.81 -33.25
CA ARG A 420 42.56 7.99 -34.14
C ARG A 420 42.83 7.80 -35.65
N SER A 421 43.39 6.67 -36.08
CA SER A 421 43.79 6.42 -37.47
C SER A 421 42.81 5.59 -38.30
N ALA A 422 41.63 5.20 -37.78
CA ALA A 422 40.66 4.44 -38.55
C ALA A 422 39.70 5.34 -39.35
N GLY A 423 40.02 5.57 -40.63
CA GLY A 423 39.12 5.88 -41.75
C GLY A 423 37.95 6.87 -41.54
N SER A 424 38.02 8.02 -42.21
CA SER A 424 36.98 9.04 -42.27
C SER A 424 35.66 8.50 -42.85
N TYR A 425 34.55 8.73 -42.14
CA TYR A 425 33.20 8.64 -42.68
C TYR A 425 32.59 10.04 -42.70
N ASP A 426 31.93 10.41 -43.81
CA ASP A 426 31.41 11.76 -44.09
C ASP A 426 30.04 12.07 -43.42
N THR A 427 29.54 11.20 -42.55
CA THR A 427 28.28 11.44 -41.81
C THR A 427 28.54 11.77 -40.33
N PRO A 428 28.12 12.95 -39.84
CA PRO A 428 28.28 13.33 -38.44
C PRO A 428 27.47 12.43 -37.51
N HIS A 429 28.07 12.00 -36.39
CA HIS A 429 27.31 11.36 -35.31
C HIS A 429 26.32 12.38 -34.72
N PRO A 430 25.05 12.02 -34.46
CA PRO A 430 24.04 12.96 -33.95
C PRO A 430 24.46 13.68 -32.66
N ILE A 431 25.27 13.00 -31.84
CA ILE A 431 25.79 13.51 -30.56
C ILE A 431 27.19 14.13 -30.69
N TYR A 432 28.04 13.56 -31.55
CA TYR A 432 29.48 13.82 -31.51
C TYR A 432 30.04 14.49 -32.78
N GLY A 433 29.20 14.79 -33.78
CA GLY A 433 29.61 15.47 -35.00
C GLY A 433 30.51 14.65 -35.93
N ASN A 434 31.24 15.31 -36.83
CA ASN A 434 32.11 14.66 -37.81
C ASN A 434 33.37 14.09 -37.13
N ASN A 435 33.63 12.80 -37.34
CA ASN A 435 34.83 12.08 -36.89
C ASN A 435 35.10 12.13 -35.38
N PRO A 436 34.29 11.45 -34.55
CA PRO A 436 34.55 11.36 -33.12
C PRO A 436 35.86 10.59 -32.86
N PRO A 437 36.78 11.12 -32.04
CA PRO A 437 37.87 10.31 -31.52
C PRO A 437 37.31 9.12 -30.73
N ASN A 438 37.89 7.93 -30.89
CA ASN A 438 37.51 6.68 -30.19
C ASN A 438 36.14 6.09 -30.61
N LYS A 439 35.92 5.91 -31.92
CA LYS A 439 34.76 5.19 -32.50
C LYS A 439 34.70 3.73 -32.01
N PRO A 440 33.55 3.20 -31.54
CA PRO A 440 33.43 1.78 -31.20
C PRO A 440 33.62 0.90 -32.44
N PHE A 441 34.16 -0.30 -32.23
CA PHE A 441 34.24 -1.28 -33.31
C PHE A 441 32.84 -1.60 -33.85
N SER A 442 32.76 -2.00 -35.12
CA SER A 442 31.50 -2.51 -35.71
C SER A 442 30.98 -3.69 -34.88
N ALA A 443 29.68 -3.99 -34.91
CA ALA A 443 29.14 -5.16 -34.21
C ALA A 443 29.83 -6.49 -34.61
N GLU A 444 30.26 -6.64 -35.87
CA GLU A 444 31.01 -7.81 -36.34
C GLU A 444 32.42 -7.88 -35.72
N HIS A 445 33.20 -6.81 -35.83
CA HIS A 445 34.52 -6.72 -35.17
C HIS A 445 34.45 -6.83 -33.63
N LEU A 446 33.35 -6.39 -32.98
CA LEU A 446 33.14 -6.62 -31.55
C LEU A 446 32.86 -8.09 -31.25
N TYR A 447 32.05 -8.76 -32.07
CA TYR A 447 31.84 -10.20 -31.95
C TYR A 447 33.16 -10.96 -32.09
N ASP A 448 33.97 -10.64 -33.09
CA ASP A 448 35.29 -11.27 -33.28
C ASP A 448 36.23 -10.97 -32.12
N TYR A 449 36.25 -9.73 -31.62
CA TYR A 449 37.00 -9.36 -30.42
C TYR A 449 36.60 -10.19 -29.18
N PHE A 450 35.31 -10.47 -28.98
CA PHE A 450 34.87 -11.31 -27.87
C PHE A 450 35.20 -12.80 -28.07
N MET A 451 35.30 -13.26 -29.31
CA MET A 451 35.56 -14.66 -29.66
C MET A 451 37.06 -15.03 -29.70
N GLU A 452 37.94 -14.10 -30.07
CA GLU A 452 39.39 -14.31 -30.23
C GLU A 452 40.13 -14.38 -28.87
N ASP A 453 39.74 -15.32 -28.01
CA ASP A 453 40.33 -15.58 -26.68
C ASP A 453 39.85 -14.60 -25.57
N SER A 454 38.53 -14.40 -25.46
CA SER A 454 37.81 -13.69 -24.37
C SER A 454 38.24 -12.24 -24.06
N GLY A 455 38.97 -11.59 -24.98
CA GLY A 455 39.33 -10.19 -24.88
C GLY A 455 39.80 -9.74 -23.49
N ASP A 456 40.64 -10.53 -22.79
CA ASP A 456 41.15 -10.39 -21.40
C ASP A 456 40.12 -10.15 -20.26
N LYS A 457 38.93 -9.63 -20.57
CA LYS A 457 37.93 -9.15 -19.61
C LYS A 457 36.49 -9.41 -20.05
N TRP A 458 36.25 -10.03 -21.20
CA TRP A 458 34.90 -10.35 -21.71
C TRP A 458 34.73 -11.85 -21.91
N GLN A 459 33.97 -12.49 -21.02
CA GLN A 459 33.81 -13.94 -21.01
C GLN A 459 32.49 -14.38 -21.67
N GLU A 460 32.54 -15.38 -22.56
CA GLU A 460 31.32 -16.01 -23.08
C GLU A 460 30.59 -16.75 -21.94
N VAL A 461 29.27 -16.54 -21.84
CA VAL A 461 28.38 -17.20 -20.88
C VAL A 461 27.16 -17.79 -21.57
N LYS A 462 26.54 -18.79 -20.95
CA LYS A 462 25.29 -19.38 -21.47
C LYS A 462 24.09 -18.48 -21.15
N ALA A 463 23.01 -18.61 -21.92
CA ALA A 463 21.75 -17.89 -21.73
C ALA A 463 21.22 -17.83 -20.27
N PRO A 464 21.14 -18.94 -19.50
CA PRO A 464 20.72 -18.88 -18.10
C PRO A 464 21.67 -18.08 -17.20
N GLU A 465 22.97 -18.17 -17.48
CA GLU A 465 23.99 -17.44 -16.74
C GLU A 465 23.95 -15.95 -17.09
N ALA A 466 23.74 -15.60 -18.36
CA ALA A 466 23.53 -14.22 -18.81
C ALA A 466 22.39 -13.53 -18.04
N VAL A 467 21.24 -14.19 -17.88
CA VAL A 467 20.10 -13.69 -17.11
C VAL A 467 20.44 -13.56 -15.62
N THR A 468 21.16 -14.54 -15.07
CA THR A 468 21.55 -14.53 -13.65
C THR A 468 22.53 -13.39 -13.36
N ARG A 469 23.49 -13.16 -14.24
CA ARG A 469 24.53 -12.12 -14.12
C ARG A 469 23.96 -10.72 -14.27
N THR A 470 23.07 -10.50 -15.23
CA THR A 470 22.38 -9.20 -15.39
C THR A 470 21.47 -8.86 -14.23
N LYS A 471 20.78 -9.83 -13.62
CA LYS A 471 20.02 -9.60 -12.37
C LYS A 471 20.93 -9.19 -11.21
N LYS A 472 22.16 -9.70 -11.18
CA LYS A 472 23.25 -9.27 -10.29
C LYS A 472 24.00 -8.04 -10.81
N GLY A 473 23.43 -7.36 -11.82
CA GLY A 473 23.95 -6.17 -12.45
C GLY A 473 25.27 -6.24 -13.16
N GLN A 474 25.81 -7.44 -13.36
CA GLN A 474 26.92 -7.61 -14.27
C GLN A 474 26.42 -7.34 -15.68
N VAL A 475 27.15 -6.52 -16.41
CA VAL A 475 26.84 -6.21 -17.80
C VAL A 475 27.01 -7.47 -18.63
N VAL A 476 25.96 -7.82 -19.35
CA VAL A 476 26.01 -8.88 -20.36
C VAL A 476 25.53 -8.33 -21.69
N LEU A 477 26.28 -8.64 -22.74
CA LEU A 477 25.97 -8.28 -24.12
C LEU A 477 25.48 -9.52 -24.87
N ALA A 478 24.39 -9.38 -25.63
CA ALA A 478 23.98 -10.38 -26.62
C ALA A 478 24.57 -9.96 -27.97
N SER A 479 25.27 -10.86 -28.65
CA SER A 479 25.94 -10.54 -29.92
C SER A 479 25.81 -11.68 -30.92
N VAL A 480 25.73 -11.34 -32.20
CA VAL A 480 25.72 -12.30 -33.31
C VAL A 480 26.62 -11.82 -34.46
N LYS A 481 27.33 -12.76 -35.08
CA LYS A 481 28.08 -12.50 -36.31
C LYS A 481 27.16 -12.56 -37.53
N GLY A 482 27.31 -11.60 -38.44
CA GLY A 482 26.67 -11.63 -39.75
C GLY A 482 27.20 -12.79 -40.62
N LYS A 483 26.52 -13.07 -41.73
CA LYS A 483 27.10 -13.91 -42.80
C LYS A 483 28.30 -13.18 -43.41
N PRO A 484 29.27 -13.86 -44.06
CA PRO A 484 30.37 -13.19 -44.76
C PRO A 484 29.87 -12.08 -45.68
N GLY A 485 30.28 -10.83 -45.43
CA GLY A 485 29.81 -9.63 -46.15
C GLY A 485 28.48 -9.04 -45.65
N GLY A 486 27.97 -9.46 -44.49
CA GLY A 486 26.75 -8.96 -43.85
C GLY A 486 26.99 -8.47 -42.42
N SER A 487 26.03 -7.72 -41.88
CA SER A 487 26.17 -7.03 -40.58
C SER A 487 26.02 -7.96 -39.39
N GLY A 488 26.95 -7.86 -38.43
CA GLY A 488 26.72 -8.32 -37.07
C GLY A 488 25.69 -7.47 -36.33
N HIS A 489 25.24 -7.92 -35.15
CA HIS A 489 24.35 -7.17 -34.28
C HIS A 489 24.68 -7.38 -32.81
N ILE A 490 24.54 -6.35 -31.99
CA ILE A 490 24.85 -6.38 -30.56
C ILE A 490 23.78 -5.65 -29.73
N ALA A 491 23.48 -6.13 -28.53
CA ALA A 491 22.48 -5.55 -27.65
C ALA A 491 22.86 -5.69 -26.17
N ILE A 492 22.33 -4.81 -25.31
CA ILE A 492 22.45 -4.93 -23.86
C ILE A 492 21.43 -5.96 -23.37
N VAL A 493 21.85 -6.98 -22.62
CA VAL A 493 20.91 -7.87 -21.94
C VAL A 493 20.38 -7.15 -20.70
N LEU A 494 19.06 -7.09 -20.57
CA LEU A 494 18.39 -6.45 -19.44
C LEU A 494 18.26 -7.45 -18.28
N PRO A 495 18.21 -6.97 -17.02
CA PRO A 495 17.92 -7.82 -15.85
C PRO A 495 16.47 -8.36 -15.83
N LYS A 496 15.72 -8.16 -16.91
CA LYS A 496 14.33 -8.56 -17.13
C LYS A 496 14.30 -9.85 -17.97
N GLY A 497 13.43 -10.80 -17.64
CA GLY A 497 13.24 -12.05 -18.41
C GLY A 497 13.75 -13.35 -17.80
N SER A 498 13.75 -14.41 -18.61
CA SER A 498 14.16 -15.78 -18.28
C SER A 498 15.13 -16.34 -19.32
N ALA A 499 15.72 -17.52 -19.07
CA ALA A 499 16.61 -18.17 -20.03
C ALA A 499 15.94 -18.45 -21.39
N ASP A 500 14.62 -18.69 -21.39
CA ASP A 500 13.82 -18.98 -22.59
C ASP A 500 13.25 -17.71 -23.25
N ASP A 501 13.27 -16.58 -22.53
CA ASP A 501 12.77 -15.28 -22.96
C ASP A 501 13.69 -14.16 -22.46
N ILE A 502 14.91 -14.14 -22.99
CA ILE A 502 15.92 -13.14 -22.66
C ILE A 502 15.48 -11.78 -23.17
N ARG A 503 15.45 -10.78 -22.29
CA ARG A 503 15.15 -9.40 -22.67
C ARG A 503 16.42 -8.62 -22.96
N ILE A 504 16.35 -7.78 -23.97
CA ILE A 504 17.46 -6.96 -24.44
C ILE A 504 16.99 -5.53 -24.71
N ALA A 505 17.94 -4.60 -24.73
CA ALA A 505 17.80 -3.25 -25.27
C ALA A 505 18.73 -3.07 -26.47
N GLN A 506 18.23 -2.46 -27.56
CA GLN A 506 18.96 -2.26 -28.82
C GLN A 506 18.56 -0.95 -29.52
N ALA A 507 19.35 -0.55 -30.54
CA ALA A 507 19.05 0.55 -31.47
C ALA A 507 18.20 0.10 -32.71
N GLY A 508 17.61 1.04 -33.48
CA GLY A 508 16.64 0.79 -34.58
C GLY A 508 15.21 1.40 -34.50
N LYS A 509 14.21 0.74 -35.11
CA LYS A 509 12.81 1.23 -35.28
C LYS A 509 11.88 0.95 -34.08
N ILE A 510 12.39 0.39 -32.99
CA ILE A 510 11.61 -0.16 -31.86
C ILE A 510 12.17 0.32 -30.49
N ASN A 511 12.84 1.48 -30.44
CA ASN A 511 13.96 1.68 -29.49
C ASN A 511 13.65 2.14 -28.07
N GLY A 512 14.60 1.80 -27.19
CA GLY A 512 14.71 2.22 -25.79
C GLY A 512 14.00 1.29 -24.81
N LYS A 513 13.31 0.26 -25.30
CA LYS A 513 12.44 -0.59 -24.48
C LYS A 513 12.91 -2.02 -24.42
N ASP A 514 12.50 -2.68 -23.36
CA ASP A 514 12.57 -4.12 -23.18
C ASP A 514 11.92 -4.84 -24.37
N ILE A 515 12.73 -5.59 -25.12
CA ILE A 515 12.25 -6.48 -26.15
C ILE A 515 12.81 -7.90 -25.95
N ALA A 516 12.02 -8.89 -26.34
CA ALA A 516 12.46 -10.29 -26.35
C ALA A 516 13.55 -10.52 -27.42
N LEU A 517 14.50 -11.40 -27.13
CA LEU A 517 15.60 -11.77 -28.03
C LEU A 517 15.11 -12.16 -29.44
N LYS A 518 13.99 -12.91 -29.52
CA LYS A 518 13.35 -13.30 -30.81
C LYS A 518 12.89 -12.11 -31.64
N LYS A 519 12.43 -11.04 -30.99
CA LYS A 519 12.02 -9.80 -31.66
C LYS A 519 13.22 -8.96 -32.07
N GLY A 520 14.30 -8.97 -31.29
CA GLY A 520 15.48 -8.17 -31.58
C GLY A 520 16.41 -8.76 -32.63
N PHE A 521 16.69 -10.06 -32.54
CA PHE A 521 17.62 -10.77 -33.43
C PHE A 521 16.90 -11.61 -34.51
N GLY A 522 15.57 -11.68 -34.50
CA GLY A 522 14.79 -12.38 -35.54
C GLY A 522 15.20 -13.85 -35.71
N SER A 523 15.47 -14.26 -36.96
CA SER A 523 15.87 -15.64 -37.28
C SER A 523 17.25 -16.05 -36.74
N PHE A 524 18.02 -15.12 -36.16
CA PHE A 524 19.37 -15.38 -35.67
C PHE A 524 19.43 -15.87 -34.22
N THR A 525 18.29 -16.06 -33.52
CA THR A 525 18.30 -16.40 -32.09
C THR A 525 19.11 -17.64 -31.71
N ASN A 526 19.18 -18.64 -32.61
CA ASN A 526 19.87 -19.91 -32.32
C ASN A 526 21.41 -19.81 -32.44
N VAL A 527 21.93 -18.66 -32.87
CA VAL A 527 23.37 -18.40 -33.02
C VAL A 527 23.84 -17.19 -32.20
N VAL A 528 22.97 -16.62 -31.36
CA VAL A 528 23.35 -15.53 -30.45
C VAL A 528 24.29 -16.06 -29.37
N LYS A 529 25.37 -15.33 -29.12
CA LYS A 529 26.32 -15.53 -28.01
C LYS A 529 26.13 -14.44 -26.96
N PHE A 530 26.43 -14.77 -25.70
CA PHE A 530 26.33 -13.83 -24.59
C PHE A 530 27.71 -13.62 -23.97
N PHE A 531 28.06 -12.36 -23.70
CA PHE A 531 29.38 -12.00 -23.18
C PHE A 531 29.22 -11.14 -21.94
N THR A 532 29.82 -11.54 -20.82
CA THR A 532 29.83 -10.78 -19.57
C THR A 532 31.17 -10.10 -19.38
N TYR A 533 31.16 -8.87 -18.88
CA TYR A 533 32.39 -8.20 -18.46
C TYR A 533 32.82 -8.72 -17.08
N ILE A 534 34.10 -9.05 -16.91
CA ILE A 534 34.65 -9.68 -15.68
C ILE A 534 35.78 -8.88 -15.02
N GLY A 535 36.17 -7.71 -15.54
CA GLY A 535 37.36 -6.99 -15.08
C GLY A 535 37.16 -5.55 -14.69
#